data_AF-A0A316HJP2-F1
#
_entry.id   AF-A0A316HJP2-F1
#
_cell.length_a   1.000
_cell.length_b   1.000
_cell.length_c   1.000
_cell.angle_alpha   90.00
_cell.angle_beta   90.00
_cell.angle_gamma   90.00
#
_symmetry.space_group_name_H-M   'P 1'
#
loop_
_entity.id
_entity.type
_entity.pdbx_description
1 polymer ?
#
loop_
_entity_poly.entity_id
_entity_poly.type
_entity_poly.pdbx_seq_one_letter_code
_entity_poly.pdbx_strand_id
1 'polypeptide(L)' 'MSVLDLICYARTHSPFYRELYDGIEGTELTDLPVLDQAAFWAANTIRDNQVLTRAHTDGLIFKTGGTTKAPRVSFYTNG' A
#
# COMPACT_ATOMS: atom_id res chain seq x y z
N MET A 1 2.79 -17.41 5.18
CA MET A 1 2.37 -16.03 5.44
C MET A 1 0.86 -16.03 5.49
N SER A 2 0.29 -15.89 6.68
CA SER A 2 -1.14 -15.76 6.93
C SER A 2 -1.64 -14.35 6.59
N VAL A 3 -2.95 -14.14 6.61
CA VAL A 3 -3.56 -12.81 6.49
C VAL A 3 -3.10 -11.89 7.62
N LEU A 4 -3.01 -12.42 8.84
CA LEU A 4 -2.50 -11.68 10.00
C LEU A 4 -1.04 -11.28 9.80
N ASP A 5 -0.20 -12.18 9.27
CA ASP A 5 1.21 -11.85 8.99
C ASP A 5 1.30 -10.68 7.99
N LEU A 6 0.43 -10.65 6.97
CA LEU A 6 0.40 -9.58 5.97
C LEU A 6 -0.06 -8.25 6.58
N ILE A 7 -1.09 -8.27 7.42
CA ILE A 7 -1.58 -7.07 8.12
C ILE A 7 -0.50 -6.51 9.04
N CYS A 8 0.11 -7.36 9.86
CA CYS A 8 1.20 -6.98 10.76
C CYS A 8 2.39 -6.41 9.98
N TYR A 9 2.76 -7.06 8.88
CA TYR A 9 3.84 -6.60 8.01
C TYR A 9 3.51 -5.23 7.40
N ALA A 10 2.30 -5.05 6.86
CA ALA A 10 1.87 -3.78 6.25
C ALA A 10 1.83 -2.65 7.28
N ARG A 11 1.25 -2.87 8.47
CA ARG A 11 1.20 -1.89 9.58
C ARG A 11 2.60 -1.45 10.02
N THR A 12 3.54 -2.39 10.06
CA THR A 12 4.89 -2.13 10.54
C THR A 12 5.66 -1.23 9.57
N HIS A 13 5.46 -1.43 8.26
CA HIS A 13 6.34 -0.84 7.26
C HIS A 13 5.73 0.27 6.40
N SER A 14 4.40 0.43 6.41
CA SER A 14 3.70 1.42 5.59
C SER A 14 2.89 2.37 6.48
N PRO A 15 3.18 3.68 6.48
CA PRO A 15 2.37 4.67 7.18
C PRO A 15 0.89 4.61 6.84
N PHE A 16 0.55 4.44 5.55
CA PHE A 16 -0.84 4.32 5.10
C PHE A 16 -1.54 3.11 5.71
N TYR A 17 -0.93 1.92 5.68
CA TYR A 17 -1.54 0.73 6.26
C TYR A 17 -1.51 0.71 7.79
N ARG A 18 -0.60 1.44 8.42
CA ARG A 18 -0.61 1.65 9.87
C ARG A 18 -1.86 2.41 10.30
N GLU A 19 -2.24 3.45 9.57
CA GLU A 19 -3.48 4.21 9.82
C GLU A 19 -4.72 3.40 9.44
N LEU A 20 -4.71 2.74 8.27
CA LEU A 20 -5.86 1.96 7.80
C LEU A 20 -6.23 0.81 8.74
N TYR A 21 -5.23 0.18 9.36
CA TYR A 21 -5.43 -0.96 10.26
C TYR A 21 -5.25 -0.60 11.74
N ASP A 22 -5.33 0.68 12.10
CA ASP A 22 -5.32 1.07 13.50
C ASP A 22 -6.56 0.51 14.22
N GLY A 23 -6.36 -0.05 15.41
CA GLY A 23 -7.43 -0.69 16.19
C GLY A 23 -8.02 -1.99 15.63
N ILE A 24 -7.52 -2.54 14.51
CA ILE A 24 -7.96 -3.85 14.00
C ILE A 24 -7.33 -4.99 14.84
N GLU A 25 -8.18 -5.83 15.43
CA GLU A 25 -7.79 -7.02 16.21
C GLU A 25 -8.18 -8.35 15.53
N GLY A 26 -9.01 -8.30 14.49
CA GLY A 26 -9.52 -9.48 13.76
C GLY A 26 -8.54 -10.02 12.72
N THR A 27 -8.60 -11.34 12.51
CA THR A 27 -7.78 -12.06 11.50
C THR A 27 -8.56 -12.41 10.24
N GLU A 28 -9.89 -12.27 10.27
CA GLU A 28 -10.75 -12.60 9.15
C GLU A 28 -10.75 -11.48 8.11
N LEU A 29 -10.78 -11.85 6.83
CA LEU A 29 -10.83 -10.87 5.75
C LEU A 29 -12.07 -9.97 5.84
N THR A 30 -13.17 -10.47 6.41
CA THR A 30 -14.44 -9.76 6.58
C THR A 30 -14.35 -8.62 7.59
N ASP A 31 -13.36 -8.65 8.48
CA ASP A 31 -13.18 -7.64 9.53
C ASP A 31 -12.31 -6.47 9.05
N LEU A 32 -11.74 -6.57 7.84
CA LEU A 32 -10.85 -5.55 7.29
C LEU A 32 -11.64 -4.42 6.63
N PRO A 33 -11.25 -3.16 6.86
CA PRO A 33 -11.90 -2.03 6.22
C PRO A 33 -11.67 -2.08 4.71
N VAL A 34 -12.70 -1.70 3.95
CA VAL A 34 -12.55 -1.47 2.51
C VAL A 34 -11.69 -0.22 2.33
N LEU A 35 -10.64 -0.36 1.53
CA LEU A 35 -9.71 0.71 1.22
C LEU A 35 -10.35 1.76 0.31
N ASP A 36 -10.21 3.04 0.68
CA ASP A 36 -10.58 4.17 -0.17
C ASP A 36 -9.57 4.30 -1.32
N GLN A 37 -10.06 4.16 -2.56
CA GLN A 37 -9.21 4.17 -3.74
C GLN A 37 -8.57 5.54 -4.00
N ALA A 38 -9.26 6.64 -3.73
CA ALA A 38 -8.73 7.99 -3.93
C ALA A 38 -7.63 8.31 -2.92
N ALA A 39 -7.85 7.94 -1.65
CA ALA A 39 -6.85 8.09 -0.59
C ALA A 39 -5.58 7.28 -0.89
N PHE A 40 -5.74 6.04 -1.36
CA PHE A 40 -4.61 5.19 -1.75
C PHE A 40 -3.77 5.80 -2.86
N TRP A 41 -4.38 6.31 -3.93
CA TRP A 41 -3.62 6.91 -5.03
C TRP A 41 -2.98 8.24 -4.65
N ALA A 42 -3.61 9.02 -3.76
CA ALA A 42 -3.00 10.22 -3.22
C ALA A 42 -1.76 9.91 -2.36
N ALA A 43 -1.74 8.77 -1.66
CA ALA A 43 -0.63 8.32 -0.81
C ALA A 43 0.46 7.55 -1.58
N ASN A 44 0.15 6.99 -2.75
CA ASN A 44 1.05 6.16 -3.56
C ASN A 44 1.76 6.98 -4.65
N THR A 45 2.61 7.92 -4.22
CA THR A 45 3.35 8.85 -5.08
C THR A 45 4.79 8.39 -5.35
N ILE A 46 5.47 9.00 -6.32
CA ILE A 46 6.91 8.72 -6.58
C ILE A 46 7.81 9.28 -5.48
N ARG A 47 7.45 10.46 -4.95
CA ARG A 47 8.12 11.12 -3.83
C ARG A 47 7.20 11.07 -2.62
N ASP A 48 7.76 10.85 -1.44
CA ASP A 48 7.01 10.82 -0.17
C ASP A 48 5.92 9.74 -0.10
N ASN A 49 6.15 8.59 -0.75
CA ASN A 49 5.21 7.48 -0.79
C ASN A 49 4.92 6.96 0.63
N GLN A 50 3.64 6.92 1.00
CA GLN A 50 3.20 6.43 2.31
C GLN A 50 2.67 5.00 2.27
N VAL A 51 2.53 4.41 1.07
CA VAL A 51 1.98 3.07 0.86
C VAL A 51 3.06 1.99 0.89
N LEU A 52 4.27 2.29 0.41
CA LEU A 52 5.36 1.31 0.33
C LEU A 52 5.68 0.69 1.69
N THR A 53 5.94 -0.62 1.67
CA THR A 53 6.37 -1.41 2.85
C THR A 53 7.88 -1.68 2.87
N ARG A 54 8.63 -1.12 1.93
CA ARG A 54 10.09 -1.13 1.93
C ARG A 54 10.59 0.03 1.07
N ALA A 55 11.78 0.56 1.38
CA ALA A 55 12.45 1.49 0.49
C ALA A 55 12.69 0.80 -0.86
N HIS A 56 12.17 1.41 -1.93
CA HIS A 56 12.38 0.93 -3.28
C HIS A 56 13.79 1.29 -3.75
N THR A 57 14.75 0.38 -3.56
CA THR A 57 16.13 0.54 -4.04
C THR A 57 16.33 -0.03 -5.45
N ASP A 58 15.50 -1.01 -5.85
CA ASP A 58 15.43 -1.57 -7.21
C ASP A 58 13.99 -2.06 -7.50
N GLY A 59 13.45 -1.74 -8.68
CA GLY A 59 12.11 -2.20 -9.10
C GLY A 59 11.59 -1.50 -10.35
N LEU A 60 10.76 -2.21 -11.14
CA LEU A 60 10.14 -1.66 -12.35
C LEU A 60 8.96 -0.75 -11.97
N ILE A 61 9.01 0.53 -12.35
CA ILE A 61 7.90 1.47 -12.19
C ILE A 61 6.97 1.31 -13.39
N PHE A 62 5.83 0.63 -13.21
CA PHE A 62 4.78 0.61 -14.23
C PHE A 62 3.90 1.86 -14.07
N LYS A 63 3.87 2.72 -15.08
CA LYS A 63 2.85 3.76 -15.25
C LYS A 63 1.81 3.25 -16.24
N THR A 64 0.57 3.04 -15.81
CA THR A 64 -0.51 2.74 -16.75
C THR A 64 -0.97 4.03 -17.44
N GLY A 65 -0.96 4.02 -18.77
CA GLY A 65 -1.42 5.15 -19.59
C GLY A 65 -2.94 5.20 -19.64
N GLY A 66 -3.52 6.33 -19.21
CA GLY A 66 -4.98 6.56 -19.31
C GLY A 66 -5.54 7.55 -18.29
N THR A 67 -4.93 8.73 -18.12
CA THR A 67 -5.57 10.03 -17.77
C THR A 67 -4.45 11.04 -17.44
N THR A 68 -4.44 12.15 -18.17
CA THR A 68 -3.35 13.15 -18.29
C THR A 68 -3.02 13.95 -17.02
N LYS A 69 -3.47 13.55 -15.82
CA LYS A 69 -3.25 14.34 -14.58
C LYS A 69 -2.72 13.56 -13.36
N ALA A 70 -2.83 12.24 -13.31
CA ALA A 70 -2.29 11.45 -12.19
C ALA A 70 -1.97 10.01 -12.64
N PRO A 71 -0.72 9.71 -13.04
CA PRO A 71 -0.35 8.36 -13.41
C PRO A 71 -0.43 7.43 -12.19
N ARG A 72 -1.13 6.31 -12.33
CA ARG A 72 -1.13 5.24 -11.33
C ARG A 72 0.21 4.50 -11.42
N VAL A 73 0.90 4.41 -10.29
CA VAL A 73 2.21 3.80 -10.19
C VAL A 73 2.11 2.54 -9.34
N SER A 74 2.64 1.42 -9.86
CA SER A 74 2.78 0.17 -9.10
C SER A 74 4.26 -0.13 -8.90
N PHE A 75 4.62 -0.55 -7.69
CA PHE A 75 5.98 -0.84 -7.27
C PHE A 75 6.12 -2.32 -6.88
N TYR A 76 7.18 -2.99 -7.35
CA TYR A 76 7.45 -4.41 -7.08
C TYR A 76 8.94 -4.61 -6.76
N THR A 77 9.25 -5.26 -5.65
CA THR A 77 10.63 -5.67 -5.29
C THR A 77 10.87 -7.12 -5.69
N ASN A 78 12.04 -7.44 -6.25
CA ASN A 78 12.52 -8.82 -6.29
C ASN A 78 13.05 -9.19 -4.89
N GLY A 79 12.70 -10.39 -4.41
CA GLY A 79 12.86 -10.85 -3.03
C GLY A 79 14.26 -10.69 -2.43
#